data_AF-A0AAU9W0U0-F1
#
_entry.id   AF-A0AAU9W0U0-F1
#
_cell.length_a   1.000
_cell.length_b   1.000
_cell.length_c   1.000
_cell.angle_alpha   90.00
_cell.angle_beta   90.00
_cell.angle_gamma   90.00
#
_symmetry.space_group_name_H-M   'P 1'
#
loop_
_entity.id
_entity.type
_entity.pdbx_description
1 polymer ?
#
loop_
_entity_poly.entity_id
_entity_poly.type
_entity_poly.pdbx_seq_one_letter_code
_entity_poly.pdbx_strand_id
1 'polypeptide(L)'
;IAAINIFLSISASLSNVLILISLQKVSTLHKPTKLLFQSLAVTDLFVGLILQPFHATFLLSLLTKMDTRATFYIEEINPYVSITLCGVSVLTSTAISVDRLLALYLGLRYRQVVTMSRVRVFVASSWLIGVSCGSLQIWSSRIAWISASICAALCMLTSISSYTKIQILLRHRQIQIQVRQGQPSAGKIGLNIERYKATVSAIFWIQVTLLGCYVPFCIVTVLRIFNEKQLYITWLGTATLVYLNSSLNPSLYCWKIREVRQSLKETVAQFCNCALS
;
A
#
# COMPACT_ATOMS: atom_id res chain seq x y z
N ILE A 1 13.92 17.78 2.01
CA ILE A 1 12.72 16.98 2.36
C ILE A 1 11.47 17.51 1.65
N ALA A 2 11.19 18.82 1.68
CA ALA A 2 10.02 19.40 1.00
C ALA A 2 9.97 19.11 -0.51
N ALA A 3 11.05 19.40 -1.25
CA ALA A 3 11.13 19.12 -2.69
C ALA A 3 10.90 17.63 -3.03
N ILE A 4 11.36 16.72 -2.17
CA ILE A 4 11.12 15.27 -2.33
C ILE A 4 9.62 14.98 -2.23
N ASN A 5 8.92 15.53 -1.24
CA ASN A 5 7.47 15.34 -1.10
C ASN A 5 6.67 15.96 -2.25
N ILE A 6 7.12 17.08 -2.83
CA ILE A 6 6.47 17.64 -4.03
C ILE A 6 6.59 16.67 -5.21
N PHE A 7 7.78 16.14 -5.45
CA PHE A 7 8.00 15.15 -6.51
C PHE A 7 7.18 13.87 -6.27
N LEU A 8 7.21 13.35 -5.04
CA LEU A 8 6.47 12.16 -4.64
C LEU A 8 4.95 12.36 -4.72
N SER A 9 4.45 13.58 -4.45
CA SER A 9 3.04 13.96 -4.57
C SER A 9 2.55 13.83 -6.00
N ILE A 10 3.29 14.42 -6.95
CA ILE A 10 2.98 14.35 -8.39
C ILE A 10 3.02 12.89 -8.85
N SER A 11 4.09 12.18 -8.47
CA SER A 11 4.28 10.77 -8.82
C SER A 11 3.14 9.89 -8.29
N ALA A 12 2.80 10.00 -6.99
CA ALA A 12 1.72 9.23 -6.36
C ALA A 12 0.37 9.55 -7.01
N SER A 13 0.07 10.83 -7.26
CA SER A 13 -1.21 11.23 -7.84
C SER A 13 -1.39 10.68 -9.25
N LEU A 14 -0.42 10.95 -10.13
CA LEU A 14 -0.49 10.51 -11.52
C LEU A 14 -0.54 8.99 -11.64
N SER A 15 0.35 8.31 -10.93
CA SER A 15 0.45 6.85 -11.02
C SER A 15 -0.79 6.14 -10.47
N ASN A 16 -1.39 6.61 -9.37
CA ASN A 16 -2.60 6.01 -8.82
C ASN A 16 -3.86 6.31 -9.65
N VAL A 17 -3.97 7.50 -10.28
CA VAL A 17 -5.04 7.77 -11.27
C VAL A 17 -4.95 6.78 -12.43
N LEU A 18 -3.76 6.59 -12.98
CA LEU A 18 -3.54 5.66 -14.09
C LEU A 18 -3.85 4.21 -13.69
N ILE A 19 -3.52 3.79 -12.46
CA ILE A 19 -3.90 2.48 -11.92
C ILE A 19 -5.42 2.34 -11.82
N LEU A 20 -6.14 3.35 -11.32
CA LEU A 20 -7.60 3.31 -11.22
C LEU A 20 -8.25 3.12 -12.60
N ILE A 21 -7.81 3.89 -13.60
CA ILE A 21 -8.29 3.77 -14.99
C ILE A 21 -7.96 2.38 -15.55
N SER A 22 -6.72 1.92 -15.39
CA SER A 22 -6.28 0.61 -15.89
C SER A 22 -7.07 -0.54 -15.24
N LEU A 23 -7.30 -0.47 -13.93
CA LEU A 23 -8.08 -1.46 -13.21
C LEU A 23 -9.49 -1.55 -13.78
N GLN A 24 -10.16 -0.44 -14.13
CA GLN A 24 -11.50 -0.47 -14.70
C GLN A 24 -11.56 -1.32 -15.97
N LYS A 25 -10.57 -1.20 -16.86
CA LYS A 25 -10.45 -1.95 -18.12
C LYS A 25 -10.14 -3.44 -17.92
N VAL A 26 -9.49 -3.82 -16.83
CA VAL A 26 -9.14 -5.23 -16.55
C VAL A 26 -10.36 -6.01 -16.02
N SER A 27 -10.82 -7.00 -16.80
CA SER A 27 -11.94 -7.90 -16.46
C SER A 27 -11.51 -9.28 -15.94
N THR A 28 -10.26 -9.67 -16.18
CA THR A 28 -9.70 -10.99 -15.82
C THR A 28 -9.42 -11.14 -14.32
N LEU A 29 -9.21 -10.02 -13.62
CA LEU A 29 -8.92 -10.02 -12.20
C LEU A 29 -10.18 -10.35 -11.39
N HIS A 30 -10.03 -11.20 -10.36
CA HIS A 30 -11.13 -11.52 -9.44
C HIS A 30 -11.71 -10.23 -8.85
N LYS A 31 -13.03 -10.03 -9.02
CA LYS A 31 -13.70 -8.75 -8.69
C LYS A 31 -13.43 -8.26 -7.24
N PRO A 32 -13.45 -9.12 -6.21
CA PRO A 32 -13.12 -8.71 -4.84
C PRO A 32 -11.68 -8.22 -4.68
N THR A 33 -10.70 -8.92 -5.27
CA THR A 33 -9.30 -8.49 -5.27
C THR A 33 -9.12 -7.15 -5.98
N LYS A 34 -9.82 -6.95 -7.12
CA LYS A 34 -9.83 -5.68 -7.84
C LYS A 34 -10.30 -4.53 -6.94
N LEU A 35 -11.33 -4.75 -6.13
CA LEU A 35 -11.83 -3.75 -5.17
C LEU A 35 -10.79 -3.38 -4.10
N LEU A 36 -10.00 -4.34 -3.60
CA LEU A 36 -8.90 -4.04 -2.68
C LEU A 36 -7.84 -3.14 -3.32
N PHE A 37 -7.43 -3.44 -4.56
CA PHE A 37 -6.48 -2.59 -5.28
C PHE A 37 -7.04 -1.19 -5.57
N GLN A 38 -8.34 -1.10 -5.90
CA GLN A 38 -8.99 0.20 -6.08
C GLN A 38 -9.01 1.01 -4.78
N SER A 39 -9.35 0.38 -3.65
CA SER A 39 -9.32 1.03 -2.35
C SER A 39 -7.92 1.57 -2.02
N LEU A 40 -6.88 0.77 -2.27
CA LEU A 40 -5.49 1.16 -2.04
C LEU A 40 -5.06 2.32 -2.96
N ALA A 41 -5.39 2.25 -4.25
CA ALA A 41 -5.11 3.32 -5.19
C ALA A 41 -5.86 4.62 -4.86
N VAL A 42 -7.08 4.54 -4.31
CA VAL A 42 -7.82 5.71 -3.83
C VAL A 42 -7.12 6.34 -2.61
N THR A 43 -6.71 5.55 -1.62
CA THR A 43 -5.99 6.10 -0.46
C THR A 43 -4.67 6.74 -0.87
N ASP A 44 -3.91 6.09 -1.76
CA ASP A 44 -2.61 6.57 -2.21
C ASP A 44 -2.73 7.81 -3.11
N LEU A 45 -3.82 7.91 -3.89
CA LEU A 45 -4.17 9.13 -4.63
C LEU A 45 -4.41 10.31 -3.69
N PHE A 46 -5.18 10.12 -2.61
CA PHE A 46 -5.40 11.17 -1.63
C PHE A 46 -4.13 11.53 -0.85
N VAL A 47 -3.24 10.56 -0.59
CA VAL A 47 -1.91 10.85 -0.03
C VAL A 47 -1.12 11.75 -0.99
N GLY A 48 -1.15 11.46 -2.29
CA GLY A 48 -0.51 12.27 -3.32
C GLY A 48 -1.10 13.68 -3.44
N LEU A 49 -2.42 13.83 -3.47
CA LEU A 49 -3.10 15.10 -3.74
C LEU A 49 -3.22 16.03 -2.52
N ILE A 50 -3.32 15.47 -1.31
CA ILE A 50 -3.62 16.24 -0.10
C ILE A 50 -2.45 16.16 0.87
N LEU A 51 -2.08 14.95 1.27
CA LEU A 51 -1.21 14.73 2.40
C LEU A 51 0.23 15.18 2.14
N GLN A 52 0.79 14.81 0.98
CA GLN A 52 2.15 15.20 0.62
C GLN A 52 2.32 16.71 0.36
N PRO A 53 1.38 17.40 -0.33
CA PRO A 53 1.41 18.86 -0.43
C PRO A 53 1.31 19.57 0.93
N PHE A 54 0.44 19.11 1.83
CA PHE A 54 0.34 19.65 3.17
C PHE A 54 1.64 19.48 3.94
N HIS A 55 2.24 18.29 3.89
CA HIS A 55 3.54 18.03 4.50
C HIS A 55 4.68 18.86 3.90
N ALA A 56 4.70 19.03 2.57
CA ALA A 56 5.70 19.86 1.90
C ALA A 56 5.56 21.33 2.28
N THR A 57 4.32 21.83 2.33
CA THR A 57 4.01 23.21 2.76
C THR A 57 4.43 23.44 4.21
N PHE A 58 4.15 22.47 5.08
CA PHE A 58 4.60 22.49 6.46
C PHE A 58 6.14 22.54 6.57
N LEU A 59 6.85 21.72 5.79
CA LEU A 59 8.32 21.75 5.78
C LEU A 59 8.88 23.07 5.24
N LEU A 60 8.20 23.73 4.32
CA LEU A 60 8.58 25.04 3.79
C LEU A 60 8.29 26.17 4.79
N SER A 61 7.18 26.09 5.54
CA SER A 61 6.87 27.08 6.58
C SER A 61 7.89 27.07 7.72
N LEU A 62 8.55 25.94 8.00
CA LEU A 62 9.68 25.89 8.94
C LEU A 62 10.92 26.67 8.45
N LEU A 63 11.05 26.92 7.15
CA LEU A 63 12.19 27.61 6.53
C LEU A 63 11.88 29.05 6.14
N THR A 64 10.60 29.42 6.09
CA THR A 64 10.13 30.71 5.56
C THR A 64 9.24 31.41 6.58
N LYS A 65 9.10 32.73 6.49
CA LYS A 65 8.16 33.49 7.33
C LYS A 65 6.73 33.39 6.79
N MET A 66 6.21 32.17 6.66
CA MET A 66 4.83 31.93 6.25
C MET A 66 3.84 32.37 7.33
N ASP A 67 2.60 32.65 6.91
CA ASP A 67 1.52 33.01 7.80
C ASP A 67 1.27 31.91 8.85
N THR A 68 1.18 32.33 10.11
CA THR A 68 1.04 31.42 11.26
C THR A 68 -0.34 30.76 11.30
N ARG A 69 -1.39 31.43 10.78
CA ARG A 69 -2.74 30.83 10.72
C ARG A 69 -2.81 29.70 9.71
N ALA A 70 -2.27 29.91 8.50
CA ALA A 70 -2.19 28.86 7.49
C ALA A 70 -1.39 27.64 7.99
N THR A 71 -0.29 27.87 8.72
CA THR A 71 0.54 26.78 9.28
C THR A 71 -0.20 26.01 10.37
N PHE A 72 -0.97 26.69 11.23
CA PHE A 72 -1.77 26.06 12.28
C PHE A 72 -2.80 25.06 11.74
N TYR A 73 -3.55 25.43 10.69
CA TYR A 73 -4.53 24.49 10.09
C TYR A 73 -3.86 23.25 9.50
N ILE A 74 -2.67 23.40 8.90
CA ILE A 74 -1.90 22.28 8.37
C ILE A 74 -1.43 21.37 9.51
N GLU A 75 -0.95 21.93 10.62
CA GLU A 75 -0.51 21.16 11.79
C GLU A 75 -1.63 20.33 12.43
N GLU A 76 -2.88 20.82 12.42
CA GLU A 76 -4.02 20.12 13.00
C GLU A 76 -4.64 19.09 12.03
N ILE A 77 -4.83 19.46 10.76
CA ILE A 77 -5.54 18.62 9.77
C ILE A 77 -4.63 17.51 9.23
N ASN A 78 -3.35 17.80 8.99
CA ASN A 78 -2.43 16.87 8.35
C ASN A 78 -2.25 15.56 9.15
N PRO A 79 -2.05 15.57 10.49
CA PRO A 79 -2.00 14.36 11.29
C PRO A 79 -3.28 13.51 11.23
N TYR A 80 -4.45 14.14 11.30
CA TYR A 80 -5.75 13.47 11.20
C TYR A 80 -5.89 12.73 9.86
N VAL A 81 -5.60 13.43 8.76
CA VAL A 81 -5.67 12.87 7.40
C VAL A 81 -4.60 11.79 7.21
N SER A 82 -3.41 11.98 7.78
CA SER A 82 -2.30 11.02 7.73
C SER A 82 -2.66 9.70 8.38
N ILE A 83 -3.11 9.73 9.65
CA ILE A 83 -3.51 8.54 10.40
C ILE A 83 -4.63 7.80 9.67
N THR A 84 -5.60 8.55 9.14
CA THR A 84 -6.74 7.97 8.40
C THR A 84 -6.27 7.28 7.11
N LEU A 85 -5.64 8.01 6.20
CA LEU A 85 -5.29 7.48 4.86
C LEU A 85 -4.20 6.41 4.93
N CYS A 86 -3.13 6.64 5.69
CA CYS A 86 -2.06 5.66 5.84
C CYS A 86 -2.54 4.41 6.60
N GLY A 87 -3.42 4.58 7.60
CA GLY A 87 -4.05 3.47 8.30
C GLY A 87 -4.90 2.58 7.38
N VAL A 88 -5.77 3.18 6.56
CA VAL A 88 -6.56 2.45 5.56
C VAL A 88 -5.67 1.79 4.51
N SER A 89 -4.62 2.47 4.04
CA SER A 89 -3.65 1.95 3.08
C SER A 89 -2.93 0.70 3.63
N VAL A 90 -2.45 0.74 4.87
CA VAL A 90 -1.81 -0.40 5.55
C VAL A 90 -2.77 -1.58 5.73
N LEU A 91 -3.98 -1.33 6.24
CA LEU A 91 -4.99 -2.38 6.41
C LEU A 91 -5.32 -3.05 5.07
N THR A 92 -5.46 -2.26 4.01
CA THR A 92 -5.76 -2.75 2.66
C THR A 92 -4.59 -3.55 2.08
N SER A 93 -3.35 -3.09 2.25
CA SER A 93 -2.15 -3.81 1.81
C SER A 93 -1.98 -5.14 2.54
N THR A 94 -2.26 -5.19 3.84
CA THR A 94 -2.31 -6.43 4.61
C THR A 94 -3.41 -7.37 4.11
N ALA A 95 -4.60 -6.85 3.84
CA ALA A 95 -5.68 -7.65 3.27
C ALA A 95 -5.34 -8.22 1.89
N ILE A 96 -4.62 -7.48 1.04
CA ILE A 96 -4.10 -7.98 -0.23
C ILE A 96 -3.10 -9.13 0.02
N SER A 97 -2.24 -9.02 1.02
CA SER A 97 -1.29 -10.08 1.37
C SER A 97 -2.01 -11.37 1.83
N VAL A 98 -3.05 -11.22 2.65
CA VAL A 98 -3.92 -12.34 3.06
C VAL A 98 -4.73 -12.91 1.89
N ASP A 99 -5.29 -12.07 1.03
CA ASP A 99 -6.00 -12.48 -0.19
C ASP A 99 -5.13 -13.37 -1.08
N ARG A 100 -3.86 -13.00 -1.25
CA ARG A 100 -2.88 -13.78 -2.01
C ARG A 100 -2.58 -15.13 -1.35
N LEU A 101 -2.44 -15.17 -0.03
CA LEU A 101 -2.30 -16.43 0.70
C LEU A 101 -3.54 -17.32 0.50
N LEU A 102 -4.75 -16.75 0.62
CA LEU A 102 -6.00 -17.49 0.44
C LEU A 102 -6.16 -18.04 -0.98
N ALA A 103 -5.80 -17.25 -2.00
CA ALA A 103 -5.82 -17.69 -3.39
C ALA A 103 -4.91 -18.91 -3.61
N LEU A 104 -3.72 -18.92 -2.99
CA LEU A 104 -2.79 -20.04 -3.08
C LEU A 104 -3.26 -21.25 -2.26
N TYR A 105 -3.75 -21.04 -1.05
CA TYR A 105 -4.12 -22.11 -0.12
C TYR A 105 -5.41 -22.82 -0.56
N LEU A 106 -6.44 -22.07 -0.95
CA LEU A 106 -7.78 -22.59 -1.25
C LEU A 106 -7.98 -23.01 -2.71
N GLY A 107 -7.13 -22.56 -3.63
CA GLY A 107 -7.19 -22.93 -5.05
C GLY A 107 -8.57 -22.68 -5.67
N LEU A 108 -9.27 -23.74 -6.09
CA LEU A 108 -10.60 -23.64 -6.70
C LEU A 108 -11.67 -23.10 -5.74
N ARG A 109 -11.56 -23.35 -4.43
CA ARG A 109 -12.52 -22.87 -3.42
C ARG A 109 -12.35 -21.38 -3.09
N TYR A 110 -11.26 -20.76 -3.53
CA TYR A 110 -10.97 -19.34 -3.27
C TYR A 110 -12.14 -18.42 -3.68
N ARG A 111 -12.74 -18.66 -4.85
CA ARG A 111 -13.86 -17.83 -5.36
C ARG A 111 -15.14 -17.95 -4.53
N GLN A 112 -15.31 -19.04 -3.79
CA GLN A 112 -16.44 -19.26 -2.89
C GLN A 112 -16.22 -18.58 -1.53
N VAL A 113 -14.96 -18.50 -1.08
CA VAL A 113 -14.60 -17.93 0.23
C VAL A 113 -14.45 -16.42 0.18
N VAL A 114 -13.77 -15.91 -0.85
CA VAL A 114 -13.51 -14.47 -1.03
C VAL A 114 -14.57 -13.90 -1.96
N THR A 115 -15.63 -13.37 -1.34
CA THR A 115 -16.81 -12.81 -2.03
C THR A 115 -16.81 -11.29 -2.01
N MET A 116 -17.57 -10.68 -2.93
CA MET A 116 -17.70 -9.22 -3.02
C MET A 116 -18.27 -8.60 -1.75
N SER A 117 -19.27 -9.23 -1.12
CA SER A 117 -19.91 -8.68 0.08
C SER A 117 -18.92 -8.60 1.24
N ARG A 118 -18.11 -9.65 1.45
CA ARG A 118 -17.09 -9.68 2.50
C ARG A 118 -16.03 -8.60 2.31
N VAL A 119 -15.55 -8.43 1.07
CA VAL A 119 -14.55 -7.40 0.77
C VAL A 119 -15.13 -5.97 0.88
N ARG A 120 -16.39 -5.75 0.48
CA ARG A 120 -17.05 -4.45 0.68
C ARG A 120 -17.18 -4.11 2.17
N VAL A 121 -17.59 -5.06 2.99
CA VAL A 121 -17.65 -4.89 4.45
C VAL A 121 -16.26 -4.59 5.01
N PHE A 122 -15.24 -5.33 4.57
CA PHE A 122 -13.86 -5.06 4.97
C PHE A 122 -13.42 -3.63 4.63
N VAL A 123 -13.60 -3.19 3.39
CA VAL A 123 -13.22 -1.82 2.96
C VAL A 123 -14.00 -0.78 3.75
N ALA A 124 -15.32 -0.94 3.93
CA ALA A 124 -16.09 -0.01 4.75
C ALA A 124 -15.57 0.04 6.20
N SER A 125 -15.28 -1.12 6.79
CA SER A 125 -14.75 -1.20 8.15
C SER A 125 -13.35 -0.59 8.27
N SER A 126 -12.48 -0.73 7.26
CA SER A 126 -11.14 -0.17 7.30
C SER A 126 -11.20 1.37 7.28
N TRP A 127 -12.07 1.95 6.47
CA TRP A 127 -12.34 3.40 6.48
C TRP A 127 -12.89 3.88 7.83
N LEU A 128 -13.86 3.17 8.41
CA LEU A 128 -14.40 3.51 9.73
C LEU A 128 -13.32 3.46 10.82
N ILE A 129 -12.49 2.42 10.82
CA ILE A 129 -11.35 2.30 11.74
C ILE A 129 -10.36 3.44 11.52
N GLY A 130 -10.01 3.74 10.26
CA GLY A 130 -9.09 4.82 9.92
C GLY A 130 -9.58 6.18 10.40
N VAL A 131 -10.83 6.53 10.13
CA VAL A 131 -11.46 7.78 10.59
C VAL A 131 -11.54 7.84 12.11
N SER A 132 -11.88 6.72 12.76
CA SER A 132 -11.94 6.63 14.22
C SER A 132 -10.55 6.88 14.83
N CYS A 133 -9.52 6.21 14.32
CA CYS A 133 -8.12 6.44 14.73
C CYS A 133 -7.66 7.87 14.44
N GLY A 134 -8.03 8.44 13.29
CA GLY A 134 -7.77 9.83 12.96
C GLY A 134 -8.42 10.78 13.95
N SER A 135 -9.68 10.55 14.33
CA SER A 135 -10.41 11.39 15.28
C SER A 135 -9.80 11.40 16.69
N LEU A 136 -9.08 10.34 17.08
CA LEU A 136 -8.30 10.32 18.33
C LEU A 136 -7.24 11.42 18.35
N GLN A 137 -6.77 11.90 17.20
CA GLN A 137 -5.82 13.00 17.11
C GLN A 137 -6.37 14.28 17.74
N ILE A 138 -7.66 14.54 17.57
CA ILE A 138 -8.36 15.72 18.09
C ILE A 138 -8.43 15.67 19.62
N TRP A 139 -8.63 14.47 20.18
CA TRP A 139 -8.74 14.26 21.62
C TRP A 139 -7.37 14.16 22.31
N SER A 140 -6.47 13.37 21.73
CA SER A 140 -5.13 13.15 22.26
C SER A 140 -4.21 12.61 21.16
N SER A 141 -3.36 13.50 20.64
CA SER A 141 -2.28 13.18 19.69
C SER A 141 -1.44 11.96 20.12
N ARG A 142 -1.06 11.87 21.40
CA ARG A 142 -0.24 10.76 21.92
C ARG A 142 -0.92 9.40 21.73
N ILE A 143 -2.17 9.27 22.19
CA ILE A 143 -2.97 8.04 22.03
C ILE A 143 -3.18 7.70 20.55
N ALA A 144 -3.46 8.70 19.71
CA ALA A 144 -3.67 8.49 18.27
C ALA A 144 -2.44 7.85 17.61
N TRP A 145 -1.26 8.43 17.79
CA TRP A 145 -0.01 7.90 17.22
C TRP A 145 0.40 6.54 17.78
N ILE A 146 0.15 6.28 19.07
CA ILE A 146 0.38 4.95 19.67
C ILE A 146 -0.56 3.92 19.03
N SER A 147 -1.86 4.22 18.94
CA SER A 147 -2.85 3.32 18.36
C SER A 147 -2.53 3.01 16.89
N ALA A 148 -2.17 4.03 16.10
CA ALA A 148 -1.77 3.88 14.70
C ALA A 148 -0.52 3.01 14.57
N SER A 149 0.48 3.20 15.45
CA SER A 149 1.72 2.41 15.44
C SER A 149 1.47 0.94 15.81
N ILE A 150 0.60 0.67 16.79
CA ILE A 150 0.20 -0.70 17.16
C ILE A 150 -0.56 -1.36 16.01
N CYS A 151 -1.53 -0.67 15.42
CA CYS A 151 -2.27 -1.17 14.26
C CYS A 151 -1.33 -1.48 13.08
N ALA A 152 -0.38 -0.59 12.79
CA ALA A 152 0.61 -0.80 11.74
C ALA A 152 1.50 -2.01 12.04
N ALA A 153 1.97 -2.17 13.29
CA ALA A 153 2.77 -3.32 13.69
C ALA A 153 2.01 -4.64 13.54
N LEU A 154 0.75 -4.71 13.97
CA LEU A 154 -0.10 -5.90 13.78
C LEU A 154 -0.33 -6.20 12.29
N CYS A 155 -0.52 -5.16 11.48
CA CYS A 155 -0.64 -5.29 10.02
C CYS A 155 0.65 -5.81 9.37
N MET A 156 1.82 -5.36 9.85
CA MET A 156 3.12 -5.87 9.41
C MET A 156 3.31 -7.34 9.81
N LEU A 157 2.99 -7.70 11.04
CA LEU A 157 3.13 -9.09 11.53
C LEU A 157 2.23 -10.07 10.79
N THR A 158 0.98 -9.68 10.53
CA THR A 158 0.04 -10.49 9.74
C THR A 158 0.50 -10.63 8.29
N SER A 159 1.01 -9.55 7.71
CA SER A 159 1.62 -9.53 6.38
C SER A 159 2.85 -10.45 6.27
N ILE A 160 3.80 -10.37 7.21
CA ILE A 160 4.96 -11.28 7.30
C ILE A 160 4.48 -12.72 7.45
N SER A 161 3.55 -12.98 8.35
CA SER A 161 2.99 -14.32 8.59
C SER A 161 2.32 -14.89 7.35
N SER A 162 1.66 -14.05 6.55
CA SER A 162 1.07 -14.46 5.29
C SER A 162 2.14 -14.87 4.28
N TYR A 163 3.22 -14.08 4.18
CA TYR A 163 4.35 -14.37 3.30
C TYR A 163 5.11 -15.64 3.68
N THR A 164 5.40 -15.86 4.96
CA THR A 164 6.08 -17.08 5.44
C THR A 164 5.24 -18.32 5.14
N LYS A 165 3.93 -18.27 5.39
CA LYS A 165 3.01 -19.36 5.03
C LYS A 165 2.97 -19.62 3.53
N ILE A 166 3.00 -18.57 2.70
CA ILE A 166 3.09 -18.72 1.24
C ILE A 166 4.37 -19.46 0.88
N GLN A 167 5.53 -19.02 1.38
CA GLN A 167 6.83 -19.67 1.11
C GLN A 167 6.83 -21.16 1.51
N ILE A 168 6.29 -21.49 2.69
CA ILE A 168 6.21 -22.87 3.18
C ILE A 168 5.29 -23.71 2.30
N LEU A 169 4.06 -23.24 2.05
CA LEU A 169 3.08 -23.93 1.19
C LEU A 169 3.67 -24.21 -0.20
N LEU A 170 4.40 -23.24 -0.72
CA LEU A 170 5.03 -23.30 -2.02
C LEU A 170 6.20 -24.28 -2.07
N ARG A 171 7.08 -24.29 -1.05
CA ARG A 171 8.14 -25.31 -0.90
C ARG A 171 7.56 -26.72 -0.83
N HIS A 172 6.49 -26.93 -0.06
CA HIS A 172 5.82 -28.23 0.01
C HIS A 172 5.29 -28.71 -1.35
N ARG A 173 4.63 -27.81 -2.11
CA ARG A 173 4.14 -28.14 -3.46
C ARG A 173 5.28 -28.48 -4.41
N GLN A 174 6.43 -27.80 -4.30
CA GLN A 174 7.60 -28.08 -5.12
C GLN A 174 8.16 -29.48 -4.85
N ILE A 175 8.31 -29.86 -3.58
CA ILE A 175 8.77 -31.21 -3.19
C ILE A 175 7.78 -32.28 -3.71
N GLN A 176 6.47 -32.07 -3.55
CA GLN A 176 5.46 -33.01 -4.06
C GLN A 176 5.48 -33.19 -5.58
N ILE A 177 5.77 -32.12 -6.33
CA ILE A 177 5.87 -32.18 -7.80
C ILE A 177 7.14 -32.93 -8.23
N GLN A 178 8.26 -32.71 -7.55
CA GLN A 178 9.52 -33.44 -7.81
C GLN A 178 9.38 -34.94 -7.51
N VAL A 179 8.67 -35.32 -6.44
CA VAL A 179 8.42 -36.74 -6.13
C VAL A 179 7.49 -37.40 -7.17
N ARG A 180 6.59 -36.65 -7.81
CA ARG A 180 5.68 -37.16 -8.87
C ARG A 180 6.31 -37.19 -10.27
N GLN A 181 7.58 -36.82 -10.43
CA GLN A 181 8.23 -36.62 -11.74
C GLN A 181 8.68 -37.92 -12.44
N GLY A 182 7.79 -38.90 -12.54
CA GLY A 182 7.94 -40.08 -13.40
C GLY A 182 7.21 -39.98 -14.76
N GLN A 183 6.70 -38.81 -15.18
CA GLN A 183 5.89 -38.67 -16.41
C GLN A 183 6.21 -37.42 -17.26
N PRO A 184 6.01 -37.50 -18.61
CA PRO A 184 6.65 -36.64 -19.63
C PRO A 184 5.98 -35.27 -19.82
N SER A 185 5.80 -34.50 -18.74
CA SER A 185 5.14 -33.17 -18.78
C SER A 185 6.11 -32.00 -18.54
N ALA A 186 7.35 -32.07 -19.01
CA ALA A 186 8.40 -31.08 -18.70
C ALA A 186 8.01 -29.64 -19.07
N GLY A 187 7.27 -29.42 -20.17
CA GLY A 187 6.87 -28.08 -20.64
C GLY A 187 5.79 -27.38 -19.80
N LYS A 188 4.78 -28.12 -19.29
CA LYS A 188 3.75 -27.56 -18.38
C LYS A 188 4.29 -27.26 -16.98
N ILE A 189 5.31 -28.01 -16.55
CA ILE A 189 5.94 -27.86 -15.23
C ILE A 189 6.81 -26.59 -15.18
N GLY A 190 7.58 -26.30 -16.23
CA GLY A 190 8.40 -25.08 -16.32
C GLY A 190 7.57 -23.79 -16.30
N LEU A 191 6.46 -23.76 -17.04
CA LEU A 191 5.57 -22.59 -17.11
C LEU A 191 4.86 -22.28 -15.77
N ASN A 192 4.60 -23.30 -14.97
CA ASN A 192 4.05 -23.15 -13.62
C ASN A 192 5.08 -22.61 -12.62
N ILE A 193 6.36 -22.96 -12.77
CA ILE A 193 7.48 -22.46 -11.95
C ILE A 193 7.79 -20.98 -12.22
N GLU A 194 7.68 -20.54 -13.47
CA GLU A 194 7.90 -19.12 -13.82
C GLU A 194 6.76 -18.22 -13.29
N ARG A 195 5.50 -18.64 -13.45
CA ARG A 195 4.35 -17.96 -12.82
C ARG A 195 4.44 -17.96 -11.29
N TYR A 196 5.02 -19.01 -10.73
CA TYR A 196 5.29 -19.15 -9.29
C TYR A 196 6.32 -18.12 -8.81
N LYS A 197 7.49 -18.00 -9.45
CA LYS A 197 8.53 -17.02 -9.07
C LYS A 197 8.02 -15.59 -9.20
N ALA A 198 7.24 -15.32 -10.25
CA ALA A 198 6.64 -14.02 -10.47
C ALA A 198 5.68 -13.63 -9.32
N THR A 199 4.83 -14.55 -8.87
CA THR A 199 3.86 -14.32 -7.78
C THR A 199 4.57 -14.10 -6.45
N VAL A 200 5.54 -14.94 -6.09
CA VAL A 200 6.32 -14.81 -4.85
C VAL A 200 7.13 -13.53 -4.83
N SER A 201 7.80 -13.22 -5.93
CA SER A 201 8.57 -11.98 -6.07
C SER A 201 7.66 -10.76 -5.94
N ALA A 202 6.43 -10.80 -6.46
CA ALA A 202 5.47 -9.70 -6.29
C ALA A 202 5.13 -9.44 -4.83
N ILE A 203 4.80 -10.50 -4.09
CA ILE A 203 4.43 -10.39 -2.69
C ILE A 203 5.64 -9.94 -1.85
N PHE A 204 6.83 -10.48 -2.12
CA PHE A 204 8.06 -10.05 -1.46
C PHE A 204 8.31 -8.54 -1.60
N TRP A 205 8.18 -7.99 -2.79
CA TRP A 205 8.40 -6.56 -2.99
C TRP A 205 7.33 -5.69 -2.32
N ILE A 206 6.06 -6.11 -2.33
CA ILE A 206 4.99 -5.43 -1.55
C ILE A 206 5.34 -5.42 -0.05
N GLN A 207 5.85 -6.54 0.47
CA GLN A 207 6.27 -6.66 1.86
C GLN A 207 7.47 -5.77 2.19
N VAL A 208 8.52 -5.81 1.37
CA VAL A 208 9.73 -4.98 1.55
C VAL A 208 9.39 -3.50 1.52
N THR A 209 8.55 -3.07 0.59
CA THR A 209 8.10 -1.68 0.51
C THR A 209 7.32 -1.28 1.77
N LEU A 210 6.38 -2.10 2.22
CA LEU A 210 5.60 -1.83 3.42
C LEU A 210 6.48 -1.77 4.68
N LEU A 211 7.38 -2.73 4.87
CA LEU A 211 8.33 -2.76 5.98
C LEU A 211 9.27 -1.56 5.96
N GLY A 212 9.90 -1.29 4.82
CA GLY A 212 10.86 -0.19 4.68
C GLY A 212 10.22 1.19 4.90
N CYS A 213 8.96 1.36 4.50
CA CYS A 213 8.26 2.64 4.64
C CYS A 213 7.70 2.87 6.05
N TYR A 214 7.20 1.81 6.73
CA TYR A 214 6.47 1.96 8.00
C TYR A 214 7.28 1.64 9.25
N VAL A 215 8.27 0.72 9.21
CA VAL A 215 9.08 0.36 10.39
C VAL A 215 9.86 1.56 10.94
N PRO A 216 10.60 2.35 10.13
CA PRO A 216 11.34 3.50 10.65
C PRO A 216 10.42 4.51 11.34
N PHE A 217 9.23 4.73 10.78
CA PHE A 217 8.23 5.62 11.35
C PHE A 217 7.70 5.13 12.70
N CYS A 218 7.36 3.85 12.81
CA CYS A 218 6.89 3.26 14.06
C CYS A 218 7.95 3.36 15.17
N ILE A 219 9.22 3.04 14.85
CA ILE A 219 10.33 3.13 15.80
C ILE A 219 10.50 4.57 16.29
N VAL A 220 10.61 5.53 15.37
CA VAL A 220 10.82 6.94 15.75
C VAL A 220 9.64 7.50 16.52
N THR A 221 8.40 7.10 16.19
CA THR A 221 7.20 7.50 16.93
C THR A 221 7.23 7.02 18.38
N VAL A 222 7.61 5.76 18.61
CA VAL A 222 7.75 5.21 19.98
C VAL A 222 8.89 5.91 20.73
N LEU A 223 10.05 6.10 20.10
CA LEU A 223 11.20 6.77 20.73
C LEU A 223 10.88 8.23 21.09
N ARG A 224 10.07 8.93 20.28
CA ARG A 224 9.62 10.30 20.57
C ARG A 224 8.83 10.41 21.87
N ILE A 225 8.13 9.37 22.30
CA ILE A 225 7.41 9.38 23.60
C ILE A 225 8.38 9.60 24.76
N PHE A 226 9.60 9.09 24.64
CA PHE A 226 10.62 9.19 25.68
C PHE A 226 11.54 10.41 25.50
N ASN A 227 11.72 10.90 24.27
CA ASN A 227 12.61 12.04 23.97
C ASN A 227 12.04 12.93 22.85
N GLU A 228 11.04 13.76 23.20
CA GLU A 228 10.15 14.45 22.24
C GLU A 228 10.86 15.45 21.32
N LYS A 229 11.80 16.25 21.84
CA LYS A 229 12.39 17.39 21.09
C LYS A 229 13.47 16.98 20.09
N GLN A 230 14.33 16.03 20.44
CA GLN A 230 15.51 15.71 19.64
C GLN A 230 15.19 14.93 18.36
N LEU A 231 14.03 14.25 18.32
CA LEU A 231 13.63 13.37 17.23
C LEU A 231 12.57 13.96 16.29
N TYR A 232 12.22 15.24 16.45
CA TYR A 232 11.14 15.87 15.68
C TYR A 232 11.41 15.91 14.16
N ILE A 233 12.58 16.43 13.75
CA ILE A 233 12.95 16.49 12.33
C ILE A 233 13.09 15.08 11.73
N THR A 234 13.65 14.14 12.50
CA THR A 234 13.75 12.73 12.11
C THR A 234 12.37 12.13 11.85
N TRP A 235 11.38 12.46 12.69
CA TRP A 235 10.00 11.99 12.53
C TRP A 235 9.31 12.56 11.30
N LEU A 236 9.53 13.85 10.98
CA LEU A 236 9.05 14.43 9.71
C LEU A 236 9.71 13.77 8.49
N GLY A 237 10.97 13.37 8.63
CA GLY A 237 11.70 12.60 7.62
C GLY A 237 11.11 11.20 7.44
N THR A 238 10.85 10.46 8.52
CA THR A 238 10.26 9.11 8.43
C THR A 238 8.80 9.14 7.97
N ALA A 239 8.05 10.22 8.21
CA ALA A 239 6.73 10.42 7.59
C ALA A 239 6.81 10.49 6.05
N THR A 240 7.89 11.07 5.51
CA THR A 240 8.13 11.07 4.05
C THR A 240 8.33 9.65 3.52
N LEU A 241 8.96 8.75 4.28
CA LEU A 241 9.08 7.34 3.91
C LEU A 241 7.73 6.62 3.89
N VAL A 242 6.84 6.93 4.83
CA VAL A 242 5.47 6.42 4.81
C VAL A 242 4.75 6.89 3.54
N TYR A 243 4.90 8.15 3.16
CA TYR A 243 4.24 8.70 1.96
C TYR A 243 4.83 8.15 0.65
N LEU A 244 6.13 7.86 0.62
CA LEU A 244 6.80 7.18 -0.50
C LEU A 244 6.12 5.85 -0.85
N ASN A 245 5.57 5.12 0.12
CA ASN A 245 4.80 3.89 -0.12
C ASN A 245 3.70 4.10 -1.17
N SER A 246 3.00 5.24 -1.13
CA SER A 246 1.92 5.58 -2.06
C SER A 246 2.40 5.76 -3.50
N SER A 247 3.63 6.23 -3.69
CA SER A 247 4.26 6.35 -5.02
C SER A 247 4.82 5.02 -5.53
N LEU A 248 5.19 4.11 -4.64
CA LEU A 248 5.79 2.80 -4.99
C LEU A 248 4.72 1.75 -5.37
N ASN A 249 3.53 1.82 -4.77
CA ASN A 249 2.44 0.85 -4.98
C ASN A 249 2.09 0.63 -6.48
N PRO A 250 1.87 1.68 -7.30
CA PRO A 250 1.63 1.53 -8.74
C PRO A 250 2.76 0.85 -9.50
N SER A 251 4.01 1.18 -9.18
CA SER A 251 5.19 0.56 -9.80
C SER A 251 5.23 -0.95 -9.55
N LEU A 252 4.87 -1.37 -8.33
CA LEU A 252 4.76 -2.78 -7.96
C LEU A 252 3.66 -3.50 -8.74
N TYR A 253 2.48 -2.88 -8.90
CA TYR A 253 1.39 -3.48 -9.67
C TYR A 253 1.72 -3.62 -11.15
N CYS A 254 2.28 -2.57 -11.74
CA CYS A 254 2.68 -2.54 -13.15
C CYS A 254 3.82 -3.52 -13.44
N TRP A 255 4.75 -3.69 -12.51
CA TRP A 255 5.81 -4.67 -12.71
C TRP A 255 5.29 -6.11 -12.66
N LYS A 256 4.31 -6.39 -11.79
CA LYS A 256 3.95 -7.76 -11.40
C LYS A 256 2.65 -8.29 -12.00
N ILE A 257 1.65 -7.45 -12.25
CA ILE A 257 0.38 -7.85 -12.85
C ILE A 257 0.42 -7.47 -14.34
N ARG A 258 0.65 -8.49 -15.19
CA ARG A 258 0.83 -8.29 -16.64
C ARG A 258 -0.38 -7.60 -17.26
N GLU A 259 -1.58 -7.93 -16.81
CA GLU A 259 -2.85 -7.40 -17.29
C GLU A 259 -2.98 -5.91 -16.96
N VAL A 260 -2.61 -5.50 -15.74
CA VAL A 260 -2.57 -4.09 -15.34
C VAL A 260 -1.50 -3.35 -16.12
N ARG A 261 -0.31 -3.94 -16.29
CA ARG A 261 0.76 -3.35 -17.11
C ARG A 261 0.33 -3.10 -18.56
N GLN A 262 -0.34 -4.08 -19.16
CA GLN A 262 -0.79 -3.99 -20.54
C GLN A 262 -1.84 -2.89 -20.69
N SER A 263 -2.83 -2.89 -19.80
CA SER A 263 -3.88 -1.87 -19.78
C SER A 263 -3.33 -0.46 -19.49
N LEU A 264 -2.29 -0.36 -18.65
CA LEU A 264 -1.59 0.90 -18.39
C LEU A 264 -0.90 1.41 -19.67
N LYS A 265 -0.16 0.56 -20.37
CA LYS A 265 0.52 0.93 -21.63
C LYS A 265 -0.47 1.44 -22.67
N GLU A 266 -1.60 0.75 -22.82
CA GLU A 266 -2.68 1.16 -23.74
C GLU A 266 -3.27 2.51 -23.32
N THR A 267 -3.48 2.72 -22.03
CA THR A 267 -4.01 3.99 -21.49
C THR A 267 -3.04 5.14 -21.73
N VAL A 268 -1.75 4.95 -21.46
CA VAL A 268 -0.71 5.96 -21.72
C VAL A 268 -0.60 6.27 -23.20
N ALA A 269 -0.60 5.25 -24.07
CA ALA A 269 -0.57 5.44 -25.52
C ALA A 269 -1.77 6.25 -26.03
N GLN A 270 -2.98 5.99 -25.50
CA GLN A 270 -4.17 6.78 -25.82
C GLN A 270 -4.03 8.25 -25.40
N PHE A 271 -3.52 8.51 -24.20
CA PHE A 271 -3.30 9.89 -23.73
C PHE A 271 -2.25 10.61 -24.57
N CYS A 272 -1.13 9.97 -24.90
CA CYS A 272 -0.10 10.55 -25.75
C CYS A 272 -0.65 10.89 -27.14
N ASN A 273 -1.44 9.99 -27.74
CA ASN A 273 -2.04 10.22 -29.05
C ASN A 273 -3.07 11.36 -29.04
N CYS A 274 -3.87 11.51 -27.97
CA CYS A 274 -4.78 12.64 -27.81
C CYS A 274 -4.07 13.97 -27.55
N ALA A 275 -2.90 13.96 -26.89
CA ALA A 275 -2.13 15.18 -26.60
C ALA A 275 -1.32 15.69 -27.82
N LEU A 276 -1.13 14.84 -28.83
CA LEU A 276 -0.43 15.14 -30.08
C LEU A 276 -1.38 15.54 -31.23
N SER A 277 -2.69 15.41 -31.03
CA SER A 277 -3.75 15.81 -31.97
C SER A 277 -4.33 17.17 -31.62
#